data_AF-A0A1G4B075-F1
#
_entry.id   AF-A0A1G4B075-F1
#
_cell.length_a   1.000
_cell.length_b   1.000
_cell.length_c   1.000
_cell.angle_alpha   90.00
_cell.angle_beta   90.00
_cell.angle_gamma   90.00
#
_symmetry.space_group_name_H-M   'P 1'
#
loop_
_entity.id
_entity.type
_entity.pdbx_description
1 polymer ?
#
loop_
_entity_poly.entity_id
_entity_poly.type
_entity_poly.pdbx_seq_one_letter_code
_entity_poly.pdbx_strand_id
1 'polypeptide(L)'
;MIRPSVTALTVYLAYLFLIEAAGTPKIGFEIETGQMHFYNRECTKRANTAMKGHQVSGHIGKGWFLGVDTTPARAAVLQPEYDVLCNLDDTNKLESLIGHVMQSMDRIDTKQDVVIQDSEGKRDLYNPWELIFIPGLSKLSADATWDVQATAPLMLEAVQDLLIAAVQKETHPLVIQDKKWSKNLVYVQKNWLDSKYFQEATGGSDWATKDVMGFLSIMLSNIKMARELTASVFKPVRRKVYSTQGPKTLVWLMPRNSWTSVFSLVEKKLPKSVGLWEILEHLSCYQNTKDGKLRLDKNFCKGMEDNPQPNGKLQKKAWSLKGGIDPLSVKTWVESIISQPAGSPDALSAWDAKHFDGQIGAFDRLGKGFEEVLNSQREVSLWEFRGLGLSRKAGLAERVTKIQSEVVKFHKKYPHEPTS
;
A
#
# COMPACT_ATOMS: atom_id res chain seq x y z
N MET A 1 -4.24 20.91 25.93
CA MET A 1 -3.85 19.79 25.04
C MET A 1 -4.92 19.71 23.95
N ILE A 2 -4.73 20.44 22.84
CA ILE A 2 -5.74 20.61 21.79
C ILE A 2 -5.56 19.45 20.81
N ARG A 3 -6.57 18.56 20.70
CA ARG A 3 -6.60 17.49 19.69
C ARG A 3 -6.48 18.13 18.30
N PRO A 4 -5.58 17.67 17.41
CA PRO A 4 -5.63 18.11 16.02
C PRO A 4 -6.99 17.69 15.46
N SER A 5 -7.65 18.63 14.80
CA SER A 5 -8.83 18.39 13.98
C SER A 5 -8.54 17.21 13.04
N VAL A 6 -9.32 16.14 13.17
CA VAL A 6 -9.24 14.91 12.34
C VAL A 6 -9.65 15.20 10.88
N THR A 7 -10.15 16.41 10.60
CA THR A 7 -10.81 16.74 9.35
C THR A 7 -9.89 17.15 8.20
N ALA A 8 -8.59 17.32 8.42
CA ALA A 8 -7.66 17.81 7.38
C ALA A 8 -6.64 16.78 6.85
N LEU A 9 -6.56 15.57 7.43
CA LEU A 9 -5.39 14.70 7.24
C LEU A 9 -5.54 13.59 6.18
N THR A 10 -6.62 13.54 5.39
CA THR A 10 -6.85 12.40 4.49
C THR A 10 -7.14 12.82 3.04
N VAL A 11 -6.03 13.11 2.34
CA VAL A 11 -5.67 12.72 0.96
C VAL A 11 -6.67 13.02 -0.16
N TYR A 12 -6.30 13.97 -1.01
CA TYR A 12 -7.02 14.39 -2.21
C TYR A 12 -7.14 13.27 -3.26
N LEU A 13 -6.27 12.25 -3.27
CA LEU A 13 -6.49 11.04 -4.08
C LEU A 13 -7.80 10.34 -3.67
N ALA A 14 -8.04 10.21 -2.34
CA ALA A 14 -9.32 9.71 -1.86
C ALA A 14 -10.46 10.68 -2.22
N TYR A 15 -10.25 11.99 -2.19
CA TYR A 15 -11.21 12.99 -2.68
C TYR A 15 -11.52 12.80 -4.18
N LEU A 16 -10.52 12.56 -5.04
CA LEU A 16 -10.69 12.25 -6.46
C LEU A 16 -11.47 10.93 -6.65
N PHE A 17 -11.18 9.91 -5.84
CA PHE A 17 -11.92 8.64 -5.83
C PHE A 17 -13.36 8.77 -5.28
N LEU A 18 -13.64 9.79 -4.46
CA LEU A 18 -14.94 10.05 -3.82
C LEU A 18 -15.87 10.96 -4.63
N ILE A 19 -15.33 11.93 -5.38
CA ILE A 19 -16.15 12.92 -6.12
C ILE A 19 -16.84 12.32 -7.34
N GLU A 20 -16.21 11.34 -7.99
CA GLU A 20 -16.74 10.83 -9.24
C GLU A 20 -17.48 9.49 -9.01
N ALA A 21 -18.81 9.57 -9.06
CA ALA A 21 -19.76 8.48 -8.87
C ALA A 21 -19.63 7.31 -9.87
N ALA A 22 -20.27 6.20 -9.48
CA ALA A 22 -20.19 4.83 -10.01
C ALA A 22 -20.36 4.67 -11.53
N GLY A 23 -19.70 3.64 -12.07
CA GLY A 23 -19.93 3.12 -13.42
C GLY A 23 -18.72 2.39 -14.02
N THR A 24 -17.51 2.75 -13.63
CA THR A 24 -16.28 2.12 -14.14
C THR A 24 -15.19 2.15 -13.06
N PRO A 25 -14.51 1.01 -12.77
CA PRO A 25 -13.40 0.99 -11.83
C PRO A 25 -12.29 1.95 -12.27
N LYS A 26 -11.57 2.51 -11.30
CA LYS A 26 -10.55 3.52 -11.55
C LYS A 26 -9.16 3.09 -11.11
N ILE A 27 -8.16 3.68 -11.73
CA ILE A 27 -6.76 3.56 -11.33
C ILE A 27 -6.19 4.95 -11.03
N GLY A 28 -5.56 5.06 -9.87
CA GLY A 28 -4.82 6.24 -9.43
C GLY A 28 -3.32 6.01 -9.58
N PHE A 29 -2.57 7.08 -9.83
CA PHE A 29 -1.12 7.09 -9.81
C PHE A 29 -0.60 8.25 -8.98
N GLU A 30 0.44 7.97 -8.19
CA GLU A 30 1.25 8.95 -7.47
C GLU A 30 2.63 8.96 -8.14
N ILE A 31 3.06 10.13 -8.64
CA ILE A 31 4.32 10.29 -9.37
C ILE A 31 5.16 11.38 -8.68
N GLU A 32 6.22 10.97 -8.01
CA GLU A 32 7.04 11.84 -7.16
C GLU A 32 8.53 11.77 -7.51
N THR A 33 9.31 12.79 -7.16
CA THR A 33 10.76 12.78 -7.36
C THR A 33 11.52 13.26 -6.13
N GLY A 34 12.41 12.42 -5.61
CA GLY A 34 13.30 12.82 -4.51
C GLY A 34 14.38 13.84 -4.88
N GLN A 35 14.38 14.36 -6.12
CA GLN A 35 15.39 15.31 -6.62
C GLN A 35 14.95 16.78 -6.50
N MET A 36 13.68 17.04 -6.18
CA MET A 36 13.07 18.37 -6.09
C MET A 36 12.17 18.44 -4.85
N HIS A 37 12.20 19.57 -4.14
CA HIS A 37 11.37 19.82 -2.97
C HIS A 37 10.92 21.29 -2.93
N PHE A 38 9.86 21.58 -2.20
CA PHE A 38 9.48 22.96 -1.86
C PHE A 38 9.96 23.28 -0.44
N TYR A 39 10.50 24.49 -0.25
CA TYR A 39 11.10 24.93 1.00
C TYR A 39 10.52 26.26 1.48
N ASN A 40 10.19 26.33 2.77
CA ASN A 40 9.87 27.60 3.43
C ASN A 40 10.36 27.58 4.89
N ARG A 41 11.42 28.34 5.16
CA ARG A 41 12.07 28.42 6.48
C ARG A 41 11.15 28.86 7.63
N GLU A 42 10.07 29.55 7.33
CA GLU A 42 9.12 30.09 8.32
C GLU A 42 8.05 29.05 8.69
N CYS A 43 7.93 27.97 7.90
CA CYS A 43 6.98 26.90 8.15
C CYS A 43 7.43 25.97 9.28
N THR A 44 6.64 25.93 10.35
CA THR A 44 6.87 25.02 11.49
C THR A 44 6.59 23.57 11.11
N LYS A 45 7.13 22.59 11.86
CA LYS A 45 6.83 21.17 11.63
C LYS A 45 5.33 20.85 11.65
N ARG A 46 4.57 21.49 12.56
CA ARG A 46 3.12 21.27 12.69
C ARG A 46 2.36 21.84 11.50
N ALA A 47 2.72 23.05 11.07
CA ALA A 47 2.17 23.64 9.87
C ALA A 47 2.49 22.80 8.62
N ASN A 48 3.72 22.30 8.51
CA ASN A 48 4.13 21.44 7.40
C ASN A 48 3.24 20.21 7.27
N THR A 49 2.94 19.52 8.37
CA THR A 49 2.02 18.35 8.36
C THR A 49 0.61 18.70 7.89
N ALA A 50 0.13 19.91 8.19
CA ALA A 50 -1.20 20.37 7.74
C ALA A 50 -1.25 20.66 6.23
N MET A 51 -0.10 20.78 5.56
CA MET A 51 -0.03 21.03 4.11
C MET A 51 -0.26 19.78 3.27
N LYS A 52 -0.24 18.57 3.85
CA LYS A 52 -0.35 17.32 3.09
C LYS A 52 -1.63 17.31 2.24
N GLY A 53 -1.47 17.10 0.94
CA GLY A 53 -2.57 17.08 -0.03
C GLY A 53 -3.06 18.46 -0.49
N HIS A 54 -2.41 19.54 -0.06
CA HIS A 54 -2.60 20.86 -0.68
C HIS A 54 -2.04 20.87 -2.11
N GLN A 55 -2.58 21.74 -2.96
CA GLN A 55 -2.29 21.79 -4.39
C GLN A 55 -1.38 22.95 -4.75
N VAL A 56 -0.53 22.76 -5.76
CA VAL A 56 0.29 23.83 -6.33
C VAL A 56 -0.54 24.62 -7.35
N SER A 57 -0.69 25.91 -7.11
CA SER A 57 -1.51 26.81 -7.92
C SER A 57 -1.08 26.80 -9.39
N GLY A 58 -2.04 26.58 -10.30
CA GLY A 58 -1.79 26.53 -11.74
C GLY A 58 -1.29 25.19 -12.28
N HIS A 59 -1.06 24.20 -11.41
CA HIS A 59 -0.62 22.85 -11.77
C HIS A 59 -1.74 21.83 -11.49
N ILE A 60 -2.92 22.07 -12.08
CA ILE A 60 -4.12 21.25 -11.96
C ILE A 60 -4.78 21.08 -13.34
N GLY A 61 -5.41 19.93 -13.57
CA GLY A 61 -6.26 19.66 -14.73
C GLY A 61 -7.35 18.64 -14.41
N LYS A 62 -8.21 18.35 -15.39
CA LYS A 62 -9.25 17.32 -15.22
C LYS A 62 -8.57 15.94 -15.08
N GLY A 63 -8.65 15.33 -13.90
CA GLY A 63 -8.09 14.01 -13.60
C GLY A 63 -6.62 14.00 -13.17
N TRP A 64 -6.00 15.16 -12.92
CA TRP A 64 -4.66 15.22 -12.34
C TRP A 64 -4.39 16.55 -11.61
N PHE A 65 -3.48 16.55 -10.65
CA PHE A 65 -2.94 17.78 -10.05
C PHE A 65 -1.54 17.55 -9.47
N LEU A 66 -0.80 18.63 -9.21
CA LEU A 66 0.44 18.62 -8.44
C LEU A 66 0.12 18.96 -6.98
N GLY A 67 0.21 17.95 -6.13
CA GLY A 67 0.07 18.07 -4.69
C GLY A 67 1.40 18.24 -3.97
N VAL A 68 1.31 18.29 -2.64
CA VAL A 68 2.46 18.20 -1.75
C VAL A 68 2.26 17.11 -0.69
N ASP A 69 3.26 16.26 -0.55
CA ASP A 69 3.40 15.37 0.60
C ASP A 69 4.40 15.94 1.60
N THR A 70 4.32 15.39 2.81
CA THR A 70 5.14 15.78 3.96
C THR A 70 6.20 14.74 4.28
N THR A 71 6.40 13.77 3.37
CA THR A 71 7.48 12.79 3.43
C THR A 71 8.68 13.32 2.63
N PRO A 72 9.90 13.41 3.21
CA PRO A 72 10.25 13.07 4.58
C PRO A 72 9.75 14.14 5.57
N ALA A 73 9.34 13.74 6.78
CA ALA A 73 8.83 14.66 7.81
C ALA A 73 9.91 15.58 8.41
N ARG A 74 10.43 16.46 7.56
CA ARG A 74 11.38 17.53 7.85
C ARG A 74 10.57 18.82 7.91
N ALA A 75 10.83 19.62 8.93
CA ALA A 75 10.24 20.95 9.00
C ALA A 75 10.66 21.76 7.77
N ALA A 76 9.80 22.69 7.36
CA ALA A 76 10.05 23.59 6.23
C ALA A 76 10.24 22.92 4.86
N VAL A 77 10.01 21.61 4.70
CA VAL A 77 10.22 20.90 3.42
C VAL A 77 8.98 20.11 3.05
N LEU A 78 8.54 20.29 1.82
CA LEU A 78 7.45 19.54 1.19
C LEU A 78 7.95 18.81 -0.06
N GLN A 79 7.41 17.63 -0.29
CA GLN A 79 7.71 16.79 -1.44
C GLN A 79 6.63 17.00 -2.51
N PRO A 80 6.96 17.50 -3.71
CA PRO A 80 6.02 17.56 -4.80
C PRO A 80 5.64 16.15 -5.28
N GLU A 81 4.36 15.96 -5.54
CA GLU A 81 3.78 14.70 -5.98
C GLU A 81 2.66 14.97 -6.98
N TYR A 82 2.72 14.31 -8.14
CA TYR A 82 1.62 14.35 -9.11
C TYR A 82 0.65 13.22 -8.84
N ASP A 83 -0.59 13.58 -8.59
CA ASP A 83 -1.71 12.68 -8.43
C ASP A 83 -2.49 12.61 -9.74
N VAL A 84 -2.73 11.41 -10.26
CA VAL A 84 -3.49 11.16 -11.51
C VAL A 84 -4.59 10.16 -11.24
N LEU A 85 -5.80 10.40 -11.71
CA LEU A 85 -6.92 9.46 -11.65
C LEU A 85 -7.53 9.28 -13.05
N CYS A 86 -7.75 8.02 -13.44
CA CYS A 86 -8.35 7.67 -14.72
C CYS A 86 -9.26 6.45 -14.58
N ASN A 87 -10.22 6.31 -15.49
CA ASN A 87 -10.95 5.06 -15.66
C ASN A 87 -9.97 3.95 -16.05
N LEU A 88 -10.17 2.77 -15.49
CA LEU A 88 -9.23 1.65 -15.62
C LEU A 88 -9.12 1.13 -17.07
N ASP A 89 -10.18 1.24 -17.86
CA ASP A 89 -10.25 0.78 -19.25
C ASP A 89 -9.91 1.85 -20.30
N ASP A 90 -9.65 3.10 -19.89
CA ASP A 90 -9.35 4.20 -20.80
C ASP A 90 -7.86 4.51 -20.87
N THR A 91 -7.12 3.69 -21.62
CA THR A 91 -5.65 3.86 -21.80
C THR A 91 -5.30 5.12 -22.56
N ASN A 92 -6.08 5.51 -23.57
CA ASN A 92 -5.85 6.72 -24.35
C ASN A 92 -5.98 7.97 -23.47
N LYS A 93 -6.97 7.99 -22.56
CA LYS A 93 -7.11 9.08 -21.60
C LYS A 93 -5.95 9.13 -20.63
N LEU A 94 -5.48 7.98 -20.11
CA LEU A 94 -4.33 7.93 -19.22
C LEU A 94 -3.07 8.50 -19.90
N GLU A 95 -2.77 8.09 -21.13
CA GLU A 95 -1.64 8.64 -21.89
C GLU A 95 -1.74 10.16 -22.06
N SER A 96 -2.93 10.67 -22.39
CA SER A 96 -3.17 12.11 -22.50
C SER A 96 -2.97 12.85 -21.17
N LEU A 97 -3.46 12.29 -20.05
CA LEU A 97 -3.26 12.87 -18.72
C LEU A 97 -1.78 12.96 -18.37
N ILE A 98 -1.02 11.92 -18.68
CA ILE A 98 0.42 11.87 -18.40
C ILE A 98 1.19 12.84 -19.29
N GLY A 99 0.75 13.04 -20.54
CA GLY A 99 1.25 14.12 -21.39
C GLY A 99 1.08 15.50 -20.74
N HIS A 100 -0.07 15.79 -20.13
CA HIS A 100 -0.29 17.05 -19.40
C HIS A 100 0.57 17.15 -18.13
N VAL A 101 0.73 16.05 -17.39
CA VAL A 101 1.63 15.98 -16.22
C VAL A 101 3.08 16.28 -16.64
N MET A 102 3.56 15.71 -17.74
CA MET A 102 4.91 15.97 -18.25
C MET A 102 5.09 17.43 -18.69
N GLN A 103 4.09 18.05 -19.33
CA GLN A 103 4.11 19.49 -19.62
C GLN A 103 4.09 20.34 -18.34
N SER A 104 3.39 19.88 -17.31
CA SER A 104 3.39 20.51 -15.99
C SER A 104 4.77 20.43 -15.33
N MET A 105 5.47 19.30 -15.45
CA MET A 105 6.86 19.14 -15.00
C MET A 105 7.78 20.13 -15.71
N ASP A 106 7.66 20.30 -17.03
CA ASP A 106 8.47 21.30 -17.76
C ASP A 106 8.24 22.74 -17.25
N ARG A 107 7.00 23.06 -16.86
CA ARG A 107 6.67 24.39 -16.30
C ARG A 107 7.23 24.58 -14.89
N ILE A 108 7.09 23.58 -14.01
CA ILE A 108 7.55 23.68 -12.61
C ILE A 108 9.08 23.82 -12.55
N ASP A 109 9.81 23.12 -13.44
CA ASP A 109 11.27 23.13 -13.51
C ASP A 109 11.88 24.52 -13.80
N THR A 110 11.08 25.46 -14.31
CA THR A 110 11.52 26.83 -14.64
C THR A 110 11.18 27.86 -13.56
N LYS A 111 10.46 27.48 -12.51
CA LYS A 111 10.03 28.37 -11.42
C LYS A 111 11.11 28.49 -10.35
N GLN A 112 11.19 29.67 -9.73
CA GLN A 112 11.96 29.87 -8.51
C GLN A 112 11.10 29.62 -7.27
N ASP A 113 9.83 30.01 -7.34
CA ASP A 113 8.87 29.90 -6.25
C ASP A 113 7.51 29.35 -6.73
N VAL A 114 6.77 28.79 -5.79
CA VAL A 114 5.43 28.22 -6.02
C VAL A 114 4.44 28.72 -4.97
N VAL A 115 3.16 28.78 -5.36
CA VAL A 115 2.06 29.10 -4.46
C VAL A 115 1.28 27.82 -4.18
N ILE A 116 1.11 27.48 -2.91
CA ILE A 116 0.33 26.32 -2.46
C ILE A 116 -1.03 26.79 -1.93
N GLN A 117 -2.08 26.07 -2.32
CA GLN A 117 -3.47 26.36 -1.95
C GLN A 117 -4.11 25.14 -1.31
N ASP A 118 -5.05 25.37 -0.38
CA ASP A 118 -5.89 24.31 0.15
C ASP A 118 -6.92 23.83 -0.90
N SER A 119 -7.77 22.88 -0.49
CA SER A 119 -8.84 22.33 -1.33
C SER A 119 -9.90 23.35 -1.73
N GLU A 120 -10.03 24.46 -1.01
CA GLU A 120 -10.95 25.58 -1.30
C GLU A 120 -10.28 26.65 -2.19
N GLY A 121 -9.03 26.45 -2.58
CA GLY A 121 -8.26 27.41 -3.37
C GLY A 121 -7.73 28.60 -2.56
N LYS A 122 -7.86 28.57 -1.23
CA LYS A 122 -7.30 29.62 -0.36
C LYS A 122 -5.80 29.42 -0.26
N ARG A 123 -5.07 30.54 -0.32
CA ARG A 123 -3.63 30.53 -0.17
C ARG A 123 -3.26 30.11 1.24
N ASP A 124 -2.31 29.19 1.34
CA ASP A 124 -1.69 28.86 2.61
C ASP A 124 -0.92 30.06 3.20
N LEU A 125 -0.80 30.07 4.54
CA LEU A 125 -0.12 31.10 5.31
C LEU A 125 1.39 31.22 4.99
N TYR A 126 2.02 30.15 4.52
CA TYR A 126 3.47 30.07 4.31
C TYR A 126 3.86 30.26 2.83
N ASN A 127 3.08 31.03 2.08
CA ASN A 127 3.41 31.34 0.69
C ASN A 127 4.31 32.59 0.55
N PRO A 128 5.17 32.63 -0.49
CA PRO A 128 5.45 31.56 -1.45
C PRO A 128 6.45 30.53 -0.89
N TRP A 129 6.55 29.38 -1.56
CA TRP A 129 7.53 28.34 -1.27
C TRP A 129 8.65 28.33 -2.31
N GLU A 130 9.91 28.24 -1.86
CA GLU A 130 11.08 28.18 -2.72
C GLU A 130 11.27 26.78 -3.32
N LEU A 131 11.60 26.69 -4.60
CA LEU A 131 11.99 25.45 -5.23
C LEU A 131 13.45 25.12 -4.91
N ILE A 132 13.70 23.97 -4.26
CA ILE A 132 15.06 23.51 -3.95
C ILE A 132 15.33 22.13 -4.55
N PHE A 133 16.58 21.89 -4.92
CA PHE A 133 17.05 20.62 -5.48
C PHE A 133 18.01 19.92 -4.53
N ILE A 134 18.22 18.62 -4.75
CA ILE A 134 19.24 17.89 -3.99
C ILE A 134 20.64 18.50 -4.24
N PRO A 135 21.55 18.44 -3.24
CA PRO A 135 22.89 19.02 -3.36
C PRO A 135 23.60 18.55 -4.64
N GLY A 136 24.13 19.50 -5.41
CA GLY A 136 24.81 19.26 -6.68
C GLY A 136 23.93 19.41 -7.93
N LEU A 137 22.62 19.67 -7.77
CA LEU A 137 21.72 20.05 -8.86
C LEU A 137 21.25 21.49 -8.69
N SER A 138 21.20 22.25 -9.78
CA SER A 138 20.63 23.60 -9.84
C SER A 138 19.27 23.65 -10.54
N LYS A 139 18.89 22.55 -11.20
CA LYS A 139 17.59 22.32 -11.86
C LYS A 139 17.30 20.83 -11.93
N LEU A 140 16.05 20.47 -12.20
CA LEU A 140 15.71 19.09 -12.50
C LEU A 140 16.39 18.68 -13.82
N SER A 141 17.15 17.59 -13.79
CA SER A 141 17.80 17.07 -15.01
C SER A 141 16.78 16.41 -15.92
N ALA A 142 17.03 16.39 -17.24
CA ALA A 142 16.28 15.53 -18.15
C ALA A 142 16.40 14.03 -17.77
N ASP A 143 17.48 13.67 -17.08
CA ASP A 143 17.70 12.33 -16.51
C ASP A 143 17.08 12.15 -15.11
N ALA A 144 16.29 13.12 -14.64
CA ALA A 144 15.62 12.99 -13.36
C ALA A 144 14.68 11.79 -13.35
N THR A 145 14.70 11.10 -12.23
CA THR A 145 13.91 9.90 -12.00
C THR A 145 12.71 10.21 -11.13
N TRP A 146 11.59 9.63 -11.51
CA TRP A 146 10.30 9.73 -10.86
C TRP A 146 9.90 8.35 -10.36
N ASP A 147 9.57 8.25 -9.07
CA ASP A 147 8.96 7.04 -8.51
C ASP A 147 7.48 7.03 -8.88
N VAL A 148 6.96 5.83 -9.17
CA VAL A 148 5.57 5.63 -9.56
C VAL A 148 4.95 4.67 -8.56
N GLN A 149 3.89 5.13 -7.90
CA GLN A 149 2.99 4.28 -7.14
C GLN A 149 1.65 4.23 -7.87
N ALA A 150 0.91 3.15 -7.69
CA ALA A 150 -0.42 3.00 -8.28
C ALA A 150 -1.42 2.58 -7.22
N THR A 151 -2.66 3.03 -7.31
CA THR A 151 -3.78 2.53 -6.52
C THR A 151 -4.83 1.99 -7.47
N ALA A 152 -5.15 0.70 -7.38
CA ALA A 152 -6.09 0.06 -8.31
C ALA A 152 -6.95 -1.01 -7.60
N PRO A 153 -8.18 -1.23 -8.09
CA PRO A 153 -8.99 -2.35 -7.65
C PRO A 153 -8.35 -3.66 -8.09
N LEU A 154 -8.25 -4.63 -7.18
CA LEU A 154 -7.65 -5.92 -7.50
C LEU A 154 -8.24 -7.06 -6.67
N MET A 155 -8.54 -8.17 -7.34
CA MET A 155 -9.05 -9.40 -6.75
C MET A 155 -7.95 -10.10 -5.94
N LEU A 156 -8.30 -10.81 -4.87
CA LEU A 156 -7.34 -11.53 -4.04
C LEU A 156 -6.60 -12.65 -4.79
N GLU A 157 -7.19 -13.22 -5.84
CA GLU A 157 -6.53 -14.20 -6.72
C GLU A 157 -5.35 -13.58 -7.49
N ALA A 158 -5.50 -12.31 -7.88
CA ALA A 158 -4.42 -11.56 -8.50
C ALA A 158 -3.35 -11.16 -7.47
N VAL A 159 -3.76 -10.87 -6.22
CA VAL A 159 -2.81 -10.70 -5.11
C VAL A 159 -1.96 -11.96 -4.91
N GLN A 160 -2.59 -13.15 -4.96
CA GLN A 160 -1.88 -14.43 -4.92
C GLN A 160 -0.86 -14.56 -6.06
N ASP A 161 -1.27 -14.27 -7.30
CA ASP A 161 -0.38 -14.32 -8.48
C ASP A 161 0.82 -13.37 -8.34
N LEU A 162 0.58 -12.15 -7.86
CA LEU A 162 1.63 -11.15 -7.66
C LEU A 162 2.62 -11.56 -6.57
N LEU A 163 2.15 -12.19 -5.49
CA LEU A 163 3.02 -12.74 -4.44
C LEU A 163 3.88 -13.90 -4.97
N ILE A 164 3.31 -14.77 -5.80
CA ILE A 164 4.05 -15.83 -6.48
C ILE A 164 5.14 -15.23 -7.38
N ALA A 165 4.76 -14.31 -8.26
CA ALA A 165 5.67 -13.62 -9.18
C ALA A 165 6.82 -12.92 -8.44
N ALA A 166 6.52 -12.23 -7.33
CA ALA A 166 7.51 -11.54 -6.50
C ALA A 166 8.50 -12.50 -5.82
N VAL A 167 8.02 -13.62 -5.26
CA VAL A 167 8.87 -14.64 -4.65
C VAL A 167 9.74 -15.35 -5.68
N GLN A 168 9.18 -15.61 -6.86
CA GLN A 168 9.89 -16.21 -8.01
C GLN A 168 10.81 -15.23 -8.74
N LYS A 169 10.76 -13.94 -8.38
CA LYS A 169 11.56 -12.84 -8.99
C LYS A 169 11.27 -12.65 -10.47
N GLU A 170 10.02 -12.84 -10.85
CA GLU A 170 9.55 -12.54 -12.20
C GLU A 170 9.58 -11.03 -12.45
N THR A 171 9.84 -10.66 -13.71
CA THR A 171 9.75 -9.26 -14.11
C THR A 171 8.29 -8.94 -14.43
N HIS A 172 7.64 -8.16 -13.57
CA HIS A 172 6.22 -7.86 -13.69
C HIS A 172 5.93 -6.38 -13.32
N PRO A 173 5.09 -5.65 -14.08
CA PRO A 173 4.87 -4.20 -13.87
C PRO A 173 4.35 -3.81 -12.48
N LEU A 174 3.58 -4.71 -11.84
CA LEU A 174 2.98 -4.56 -10.51
C LEU A 174 3.80 -5.22 -9.37
N VAL A 175 4.96 -5.80 -9.69
CA VAL A 175 5.84 -6.42 -8.69
C VAL A 175 6.97 -5.46 -8.35
N ILE A 176 7.31 -5.42 -7.07
CA ILE A 176 8.40 -4.59 -6.56
C ILE A 176 9.74 -4.90 -7.24
N GLN A 177 10.45 -3.83 -7.63
CA GLN A 177 11.80 -3.95 -8.21
C GLN A 177 12.90 -3.97 -7.13
N ASP A 178 12.65 -3.45 -5.93
CA ASP A 178 13.62 -3.47 -4.83
C ASP A 178 13.68 -4.85 -4.14
N LYS A 179 14.80 -5.55 -4.36
CA LYS A 179 15.13 -6.85 -3.75
C LYS A 179 15.13 -6.86 -2.21
N LYS A 180 15.13 -5.69 -1.55
CA LYS A 180 15.03 -5.62 -0.07
C LYS A 180 13.64 -5.99 0.44
N TRP A 181 12.59 -5.65 -0.32
CA TRP A 181 11.20 -5.92 0.05
C TRP A 181 10.84 -7.39 -0.18
N SER A 182 11.54 -8.07 -1.08
CA SER A 182 11.25 -9.46 -1.44
C SER A 182 11.66 -10.51 -0.40
N LYS A 183 12.39 -10.13 0.66
CA LYS A 183 13.07 -11.11 1.56
C LYS A 183 12.15 -11.89 2.50
N ASN A 184 10.97 -11.36 2.80
CA ASN A 184 10.03 -11.97 3.75
C ASN A 184 8.64 -12.17 3.14
N LEU A 185 8.54 -12.03 1.81
CA LEU A 185 7.31 -12.33 1.10
C LEU A 185 7.08 -13.82 1.14
N VAL A 186 5.84 -14.19 1.44
CA VAL A 186 5.40 -15.57 1.44
C VAL A 186 4.06 -15.69 0.74
N TYR A 187 3.83 -16.82 0.11
CA TYR A 187 2.53 -17.19 -0.43
C TYR A 187 2.15 -18.59 0.01
N VAL A 188 0.88 -18.78 0.35
CA VAL A 188 0.29 -20.07 0.70
C VAL A 188 0.27 -20.94 -0.55
N GLN A 189 0.78 -22.16 -0.42
CA GLN A 189 0.67 -23.20 -1.43
C GLN A 189 -0.40 -24.20 -1.02
N LYS A 190 -1.10 -24.79 -1.99
CA LYS A 190 -2.16 -25.77 -1.73
C LYS A 190 -1.67 -26.92 -0.83
N ASN A 191 -0.47 -27.44 -1.10
CA ASN A 191 0.13 -28.52 -0.31
C ASN A 191 0.43 -28.16 1.17
N TRP A 192 0.44 -26.89 1.57
CA TRP A 192 0.56 -26.49 2.98
C TRP A 192 -0.73 -26.76 3.75
N LEU A 193 -1.85 -26.64 3.04
CA LEU A 193 -3.21 -26.87 3.53
C LEU A 193 -3.59 -28.37 3.49
N ASP A 194 -2.73 -29.22 2.92
CA ASP A 194 -2.84 -30.68 2.98
C ASP A 194 -2.02 -31.29 4.13
N SER A 195 -1.42 -30.45 5.00
CA SER A 195 -0.71 -30.94 6.19
C SER A 195 -1.65 -31.64 7.16
N LYS A 196 -1.08 -32.48 8.04
CA LYS A 196 -1.85 -33.25 9.02
C LYS A 196 -2.80 -32.38 9.84
N TYR A 197 -2.33 -31.20 10.27
CA TYR A 197 -3.14 -30.25 11.02
C TYR A 197 -4.41 -29.83 10.26
N PHE A 198 -4.30 -29.43 8.99
CA PHE A 198 -5.45 -28.98 8.22
C PHE A 198 -6.34 -30.14 7.77
N GLN A 199 -5.78 -31.33 7.52
CA GLN A 199 -6.56 -32.54 7.30
C GLN A 199 -7.45 -32.85 8.51
N GLU A 200 -6.93 -32.77 9.73
CA GLU A 200 -7.68 -33.01 10.96
C GLU A 200 -8.67 -31.88 11.29
N ALA A 201 -8.28 -30.61 11.08
CA ALA A 201 -9.08 -29.45 11.45
C ALA A 201 -10.19 -29.11 10.44
N THR A 202 -9.96 -29.39 9.15
CA THR A 202 -10.78 -28.88 8.04
C THR A 202 -11.14 -29.91 6.97
N GLY A 203 -10.60 -31.13 7.06
CA GLY A 203 -10.80 -32.18 6.05
C GLY A 203 -9.91 -32.07 4.81
N GLY A 204 -8.90 -31.19 4.82
CA GLY A 204 -7.93 -31.02 3.74
C GLY A 204 -7.89 -29.62 3.15
N SER A 205 -7.39 -29.47 1.91
CA SER A 205 -7.17 -28.15 1.27
C SER A 205 -8.33 -27.61 0.44
N ASP A 206 -9.40 -28.38 0.25
CA ASP A 206 -10.47 -28.04 -0.71
C ASP A 206 -11.31 -26.82 -0.30
N TRP A 207 -11.28 -26.40 0.97
CA TRP A 207 -11.94 -25.16 1.42
C TRP A 207 -11.24 -23.89 0.92
N ALA A 208 -9.95 -23.96 0.59
CA ALA A 208 -9.16 -22.78 0.29
C ALA A 208 -9.14 -22.48 -1.21
N THR A 209 -10.13 -21.71 -1.65
CA THR A 209 -10.13 -21.10 -2.97
C THR A 209 -8.94 -20.13 -3.16
N LYS A 210 -8.66 -19.73 -4.40
CA LYS A 210 -7.46 -18.93 -4.71
C LYS A 210 -7.46 -17.54 -4.07
N ASP A 211 -8.62 -16.93 -3.90
CA ASP A 211 -8.83 -15.68 -3.16
C ASP A 211 -8.55 -15.85 -1.67
N VAL A 212 -8.98 -16.96 -1.06
CA VAL A 212 -8.66 -17.32 0.31
C VAL A 212 -7.15 -17.48 0.48
N MET A 213 -6.48 -18.18 -0.44
CA MET A 213 -5.01 -18.27 -0.45
C MET A 213 -4.36 -16.90 -0.61
N GLY A 214 -4.88 -16.04 -1.50
CA GLY A 214 -4.38 -14.67 -1.68
C GLY A 214 -4.45 -13.83 -0.41
N PHE A 215 -5.60 -13.87 0.29
CA PHE A 215 -5.80 -13.22 1.58
C PHE A 215 -4.82 -13.74 2.63
N LEU A 216 -4.73 -15.06 2.80
CA LEU A 216 -3.83 -15.68 3.78
C LEU A 216 -2.36 -15.35 3.47
N SER A 217 -1.97 -15.32 2.20
CA SER A 217 -0.61 -14.99 1.75
C SER A 217 -0.20 -13.56 2.09
N ILE A 218 -1.07 -12.58 1.83
CA ILE A 218 -0.75 -11.17 2.11
C ILE A 218 -0.76 -10.90 3.63
N MET A 219 -1.66 -11.55 4.38
CA MET A 219 -1.66 -11.55 5.85
C MET A 219 -0.36 -12.15 6.39
N LEU A 220 0.04 -13.33 5.90
CA LEU A 220 1.26 -14.03 6.31
C LEU A 220 2.53 -13.19 6.03
N SER A 221 2.59 -12.55 4.86
CA SER A 221 3.68 -11.64 4.51
C SER A 221 3.78 -10.49 5.51
N ASN A 222 2.66 -9.86 5.88
CA ASN A 222 2.64 -8.78 6.88
C ASN A 222 3.08 -9.26 8.28
N ILE A 223 2.51 -10.36 8.79
CA ILE A 223 2.82 -10.84 10.15
C ILE A 223 4.25 -11.37 10.29
N LYS A 224 4.80 -12.01 9.25
CA LYS A 224 6.20 -12.48 9.29
C LYS A 224 7.19 -11.32 9.28
N MET A 225 6.81 -10.19 8.66
CA MET A 225 7.61 -8.97 8.61
C MET A 225 7.56 -8.12 9.88
N ALA A 226 6.56 -8.33 10.74
CA ALA A 226 6.53 -7.73 12.05
C ALA A 226 7.80 -8.07 12.86
N ARG A 227 8.17 -7.17 13.77
CA ARG A 227 9.34 -7.32 14.63
C ARG A 227 8.95 -8.00 15.93
N GLU A 228 9.90 -8.32 16.78
CA GLU A 228 9.55 -8.77 18.14
C GLU A 228 8.87 -7.62 18.91
N LEU A 229 8.02 -7.93 19.88
CA LEU A 229 7.19 -6.97 20.65
C LEU A 229 7.95 -5.73 21.12
N THR A 230 9.20 -5.89 21.54
CA THR A 230 10.06 -4.83 22.08
C THR A 230 10.97 -4.18 21.03
N ALA A 231 10.97 -4.71 19.81
CA ALA A 231 11.84 -4.28 18.73
C ALA A 231 11.11 -3.32 17.79
N SER A 232 11.76 -2.17 17.54
CA SER A 232 11.21 -1.16 16.63
C SER A 232 11.18 -1.64 15.18
N VAL A 233 10.10 -1.30 14.46
CA VAL A 233 10.04 -1.50 13.00
C VAL A 233 10.99 -0.57 12.24
N PHE A 234 11.43 0.49 12.91
CA PHE A 234 12.42 1.42 12.42
C PHE A 234 13.82 0.81 12.57
N LYS A 235 14.44 0.42 11.46
CA LYS A 235 15.89 0.16 11.49
C LYS A 235 16.63 1.49 11.59
N PRO A 236 17.49 1.71 12.59
CA PRO A 236 18.40 2.86 12.59
C PRO A 236 19.52 2.58 11.57
N VAL A 237 19.22 2.65 10.28
CA VAL A 237 20.27 2.57 9.24
C VAL A 237 20.91 3.96 9.13
N ARG A 238 21.90 4.22 9.98
CA ARG A 238 22.96 5.26 9.87
C ARG A 238 22.58 6.72 9.59
N ARG A 239 21.31 7.09 9.43
CA ARG A 239 20.86 8.48 9.28
C ARG A 239 19.78 8.77 10.31
N LYS A 240 19.89 9.91 11.01
CA LYS A 240 18.90 10.45 11.97
C LYS A 240 17.58 10.88 11.26
N VAL A 241 17.12 10.14 10.26
CA VAL A 241 15.85 10.37 9.58
C VAL A 241 14.87 9.37 10.19
N TYR A 242 13.91 9.90 10.94
CA TYR A 242 12.79 9.12 11.44
C TYR A 242 12.00 8.61 10.24
N SER A 243 11.88 7.28 10.08
CA SER A 243 11.08 6.68 9.00
C SER A 243 9.60 6.88 9.30
N THR A 244 8.99 7.96 8.83
CA THR A 244 7.55 8.23 8.99
C THR A 244 6.64 7.26 8.24
N GLN A 245 7.19 6.19 7.71
CA GLN A 245 6.50 5.33 6.75
C GLN A 245 5.93 4.04 7.36
N GLY A 246 5.83 3.91 8.69
CA GLY A 246 5.01 2.88 9.36
C GLY A 246 5.17 1.42 8.89
N PRO A 247 4.16 0.56 9.17
CA PRO A 247 4.09 -0.83 8.71
C PRO A 247 3.91 -0.97 7.19
N LYS A 248 3.39 0.08 6.54
CA LYS A 248 3.17 0.13 5.08
C LYS A 248 4.43 0.02 4.22
N THR A 249 5.62 0.17 4.80
CA THR A 249 6.90 -0.08 4.10
C THR A 249 7.35 -1.54 4.11
N LEU A 250 6.62 -2.40 4.80
CA LEU A 250 7.02 -3.79 4.93
C LEU A 250 6.65 -4.57 3.67
N VAL A 251 5.45 -4.34 3.12
CA VAL A 251 4.99 -5.03 1.91
C VAL A 251 4.64 -3.99 0.85
N TRP A 252 4.99 -4.27 -0.41
CA TRP A 252 4.79 -3.34 -1.53
C TRP A 252 3.34 -3.20 -1.95
N LEU A 253 2.51 -4.14 -1.50
CA LEU A 253 1.09 -4.18 -1.75
C LEU A 253 0.37 -3.91 -0.42
N MET A 254 -0.35 -2.79 -0.37
CA MET A 254 -1.04 -2.32 0.83
C MET A 254 -2.53 -2.13 0.52
N PRO A 255 -3.45 -2.62 1.37
CA PRO A 255 -4.87 -2.36 1.15
C PRO A 255 -5.21 -0.92 1.55
N ARG A 256 -5.99 -0.24 0.70
CA ARG A 256 -6.55 1.09 1.00
C ARG A 256 -7.88 0.98 1.72
N ASN A 257 -8.64 -0.10 1.52
CA ASN A 257 -9.70 -0.53 2.44
C ASN A 257 -9.07 -1.16 3.70
N SER A 258 -9.80 -1.15 4.81
CA SER A 258 -9.34 -1.74 6.06
C SER A 258 -9.29 -3.26 5.96
N TRP A 259 -8.55 -3.90 6.84
CA TRP A 259 -8.44 -5.36 6.82
C TRP A 259 -9.75 -6.07 7.18
N THR A 260 -10.67 -5.42 7.91
CA THR A 260 -12.03 -5.94 8.15
C THR A 260 -12.82 -6.05 6.84
N SER A 261 -12.71 -5.04 5.97
CA SER A 261 -13.30 -5.06 4.63
C SER A 261 -12.64 -6.11 3.75
N VAL A 262 -11.30 -6.15 3.69
CA VAL A 262 -10.62 -7.18 2.88
C VAL A 262 -11.01 -8.60 3.34
N PHE A 263 -11.16 -8.80 4.66
CA PHE A 263 -11.58 -10.08 5.23
C PHE A 263 -13.01 -10.47 4.87
N SER A 264 -13.95 -9.52 4.80
CA SER A 264 -15.36 -9.82 4.48
C SER A 264 -15.54 -10.46 3.09
N LEU A 265 -14.58 -10.24 2.17
CA LEU A 265 -14.56 -10.87 0.85
C LEU A 265 -14.31 -12.39 0.90
N VAL A 266 -13.73 -12.91 2.00
CA VAL A 266 -13.36 -14.34 2.14
C VAL A 266 -13.90 -14.99 3.40
N GLU A 267 -14.46 -14.23 4.34
CA GLU A 267 -14.92 -14.71 5.65
C GLU A 267 -15.81 -15.96 5.54
N LYS A 268 -16.79 -15.93 4.64
CA LYS A 268 -17.75 -17.05 4.44
C LYS A 268 -17.11 -18.31 3.85
N LYS A 269 -15.91 -18.20 3.26
CA LYS A 269 -15.16 -19.30 2.63
C LYS A 269 -14.21 -19.97 3.63
N LEU A 270 -13.98 -19.35 4.80
CA LEU A 270 -13.13 -19.93 5.83
C LEU A 270 -13.85 -21.04 6.62
N PRO A 271 -13.11 -22.06 7.06
CA PRO A 271 -13.66 -23.13 7.89
C PRO A 271 -14.15 -22.59 9.24
N LYS A 272 -15.35 -22.99 9.66
CA LYS A 272 -15.93 -22.59 10.94
C LYS A 272 -15.29 -23.28 12.15
N SER A 273 -14.60 -24.40 11.93
CA SER A 273 -13.98 -25.24 12.96
C SER A 273 -12.65 -24.68 13.49
N VAL A 274 -12.03 -23.73 12.79
CA VAL A 274 -10.72 -23.18 13.14
C VAL A 274 -10.70 -21.67 12.91
N GLY A 275 -10.18 -20.93 13.88
CA GLY A 275 -10.09 -19.48 13.78
C GLY A 275 -8.97 -19.01 12.86
N LEU A 276 -9.09 -17.77 12.36
CA LEU A 276 -8.09 -17.17 11.46
C LEU A 276 -6.70 -17.08 12.11
N TRP A 277 -6.63 -16.82 13.43
CA TRP A 277 -5.35 -16.79 14.14
C TRP A 277 -4.66 -18.15 14.08
N GLU A 278 -5.38 -19.23 14.36
CA GLU A 278 -4.88 -20.60 14.38
C GLU A 278 -4.42 -21.05 12.98
N ILE A 279 -5.18 -20.67 11.94
CA ILE A 279 -4.79 -20.88 10.54
C ILE A 279 -3.45 -20.18 10.25
N LEU A 280 -3.34 -18.89 10.57
CA LEU A 280 -2.12 -18.10 10.32
C LEU A 280 -0.93 -18.58 11.14
N GLU A 281 -1.15 -19.01 12.39
CA GLU A 281 -0.11 -19.53 13.27
C GLU A 281 0.48 -20.83 12.71
N HIS A 282 -0.35 -21.76 12.22
CA HIS A 282 0.13 -22.97 11.56
C HIS A 282 0.75 -22.70 10.19
N LEU A 283 0.16 -21.83 9.36
CA LEU A 283 0.76 -21.47 8.07
C LEU A 283 2.10 -20.75 8.24
N SER A 284 2.31 -20.04 9.35
CA SER A 284 3.60 -19.41 9.64
C SER A 284 4.75 -20.42 9.75
N CYS A 285 4.45 -21.70 9.96
CA CYS A 285 5.41 -22.80 9.97
C CYS A 285 6.04 -23.09 8.61
N TYR A 286 5.49 -22.57 7.52
CA TYR A 286 5.98 -22.88 6.18
C TYR A 286 6.73 -21.71 5.55
N GLN A 287 7.66 -22.03 4.67
CA GLN A 287 8.37 -21.06 3.84
C GLN A 287 8.36 -21.51 2.39
N ASN A 288 8.27 -20.55 1.46
CA ASN A 288 8.32 -20.85 0.04
C ASN A 288 9.70 -21.41 -0.35
N THR A 289 9.66 -22.42 -1.22
CA THR A 289 10.84 -23.08 -1.79
C THR A 289 10.83 -22.89 -3.30
N LYS A 290 11.99 -23.03 -3.93
CA LYS A 290 12.09 -22.93 -5.40
C LYS A 290 11.46 -24.12 -6.12
N ASP A 291 11.44 -25.28 -5.47
CA ASP A 291 10.94 -26.55 -6.01
C ASP A 291 9.50 -26.86 -5.58
N GLY A 292 8.81 -25.92 -4.90
CA GLY A 292 7.44 -26.08 -4.42
C GLY A 292 7.28 -27.11 -3.29
N LYS A 293 8.39 -27.68 -2.80
CA LYS A 293 8.35 -28.64 -1.68
C LYS A 293 7.99 -27.95 -0.38
N LEU A 294 7.24 -28.67 0.45
CA LEU A 294 6.97 -28.27 1.81
C LEU A 294 8.30 -28.08 2.55
N ARG A 295 8.46 -26.98 3.27
CA ARG A 295 9.65 -26.73 4.07
C ARG A 295 9.28 -26.00 5.34
N LEU A 296 9.76 -26.52 6.46
CA LEU A 296 9.57 -25.90 7.76
C LEU A 296 10.39 -24.61 7.89
N ASP A 297 9.75 -23.54 8.33
CA ASP A 297 10.35 -22.31 8.82
C ASP A 297 10.66 -22.47 10.31
N LYS A 298 11.90 -22.89 10.60
CA LYS A 298 12.38 -23.16 11.96
C LYS A 298 12.36 -21.94 12.88
N ASN A 299 12.17 -20.73 12.35
CA ASN A 299 12.01 -19.54 13.17
C ASN A 299 10.66 -19.52 13.89
N PHE A 300 9.62 -20.07 13.26
CA PHE A 300 8.25 -20.02 13.76
C PHE A 300 7.76 -21.37 14.30
N CYS A 301 8.38 -22.48 13.88
CA CYS A 301 7.90 -23.81 14.25
C CYS A 301 9.01 -24.80 14.57
N LYS A 302 8.60 -25.86 15.27
CA LYS A 302 9.36 -27.09 15.56
C LYS A 302 8.59 -28.29 14.98
N GLY A 303 9.15 -29.49 15.11
CA GLY A 303 8.50 -30.72 14.61
C GLY A 303 8.90 -31.05 13.17
N MET A 304 8.01 -31.76 12.47
CA MET A 304 8.22 -32.26 11.11
C MET A 304 7.41 -31.45 10.09
N GLU A 305 7.74 -31.55 8.80
CA GLU A 305 7.10 -30.75 7.75
C GLU A 305 5.61 -31.08 7.59
N ASP A 306 5.25 -32.36 7.70
CA ASP A 306 3.89 -32.91 7.61
C ASP A 306 3.04 -32.66 8.87
N ASN A 307 3.70 -32.43 10.01
CA ASN A 307 3.07 -32.12 11.29
C ASN A 307 3.86 -31.02 12.03
N PRO A 308 3.80 -29.78 11.54
CA PRO A 308 4.54 -28.69 12.16
C PRO A 308 3.85 -28.26 13.44
N GLN A 309 4.65 -27.79 14.40
CA GLN A 309 4.16 -27.32 15.68
C GLN A 309 4.62 -25.88 15.90
N PRO A 310 3.70 -24.91 15.95
CA PRO A 310 4.03 -23.53 16.29
C PRO A 310 4.85 -23.42 17.57
N ASN A 311 5.90 -22.60 17.55
CA ASN A 311 6.80 -22.42 18.70
C ASN A 311 6.49 -21.15 19.53
N GLY A 312 5.37 -20.47 19.22
CA GLY A 312 4.94 -19.24 19.87
C GLY A 312 5.72 -17.98 19.45
N LYS A 313 6.65 -18.05 18.49
CA LYS A 313 7.40 -16.87 18.02
C LYS A 313 6.49 -15.83 17.37
N LEU A 314 5.45 -16.27 16.66
CA LEU A 314 4.48 -15.37 16.01
C LEU A 314 3.70 -14.53 17.03
N GLN A 315 3.33 -15.12 18.16
CA GLN A 315 2.67 -14.40 19.28
C GLN A 315 3.53 -13.27 19.85
N LYS A 316 4.85 -13.37 19.70
CA LYS A 316 5.81 -12.36 20.16
C LYS A 316 6.05 -11.27 19.11
N LYS A 317 5.33 -11.27 17.99
CA LYS A 317 5.49 -10.29 16.91
C LYS A 317 4.61 -9.06 17.13
N ALA A 318 5.12 -7.89 16.74
CA ALA A 318 4.42 -6.61 16.82
C ALA A 318 4.98 -5.57 15.85
N TRP A 319 4.22 -4.49 15.70
CA TRP A 319 4.71 -3.20 15.22
C TRP A 319 4.84 -2.25 16.40
N SER A 320 5.96 -1.54 16.50
CA SER A 320 6.21 -0.63 17.61
C SER A 320 7.02 0.57 17.14
N LEU A 321 6.85 1.69 17.85
CA LEU A 321 7.64 2.90 17.62
C LEU A 321 9.10 2.68 18.03
N LYS A 322 9.92 3.71 17.84
CA LYS A 322 11.33 3.68 18.26
C LYS A 322 11.42 3.32 19.75
N GLY A 323 12.25 2.33 20.08
CA GLY A 323 12.43 1.87 21.46
C GLY A 323 11.35 0.92 21.97
N GLY A 324 10.49 0.37 21.10
CA GLY A 324 9.45 -0.57 21.52
C GLY A 324 8.20 0.09 22.11
N ILE A 325 8.05 1.41 21.92
CA ILE A 325 6.94 2.19 22.48
C ILE A 325 5.65 1.89 21.72
N ASP A 326 4.53 1.82 22.46
CA ASP A 326 3.17 1.62 21.96
C ASP A 326 3.05 0.44 20.98
N PRO A 327 3.41 -0.79 21.41
CA PRO A 327 3.43 -1.94 20.52
C PRO A 327 2.01 -2.41 20.17
N LEU A 328 1.73 -2.56 18.88
CA LEU A 328 0.59 -3.31 18.37
C LEU A 328 1.02 -4.75 18.10
N SER A 329 0.56 -5.69 18.94
CA SER A 329 0.84 -7.11 18.71
C SER A 329 0.13 -7.62 17.45
N VAL A 330 0.80 -8.55 16.76
CA VAL A 330 0.26 -9.23 15.58
C VAL A 330 -1.05 -9.97 15.91
N LYS A 331 -1.14 -10.58 17.09
CA LYS A 331 -2.34 -11.29 17.54
C LYS A 331 -3.53 -10.34 17.74
N THR A 332 -3.30 -9.22 18.44
CA THR A 332 -4.32 -8.17 18.63
C THR A 332 -4.84 -7.64 17.30
N TRP A 333 -3.95 -7.46 16.33
CA TRP A 333 -4.35 -7.06 14.99
C TRP A 333 -5.26 -8.09 14.32
N VAL A 334 -4.85 -9.36 14.26
CA VAL A 334 -5.67 -10.42 13.65
C VAL A 334 -7.03 -10.56 14.33
N GLU A 335 -7.07 -10.54 15.67
CA GLU A 335 -8.33 -10.60 16.43
C GLU A 335 -9.24 -9.40 16.16
N SER A 336 -8.67 -8.22 15.93
CA SER A 336 -9.44 -7.02 15.58
C SER A 336 -10.10 -7.09 14.20
N ILE A 337 -9.54 -7.87 13.26
CA ILE A 337 -10.14 -8.06 11.94
C ILE A 337 -11.46 -8.83 12.05
N ILE A 338 -11.50 -9.84 12.93
CA ILE A 338 -12.64 -10.75 13.10
C ILE A 338 -13.72 -10.13 14.01
N SER A 339 -13.31 -9.35 15.01
CA SER A 339 -14.23 -8.80 16.01
C SER A 339 -14.90 -7.48 15.62
N GLN A 340 -14.54 -6.92 14.47
CA GLN A 340 -15.06 -5.67 13.95
C GLN A 340 -15.89 -5.92 12.68
N PRO A 341 -16.99 -5.19 12.45
CA PRO A 341 -17.74 -5.31 11.21
C PRO A 341 -16.93 -4.78 10.01
N ALA A 342 -17.26 -5.25 8.81
CA ALA A 342 -16.67 -4.75 7.57
C ALA A 342 -16.79 -3.22 7.48
N GLY A 343 -15.73 -2.55 7.02
CA GLY A 343 -15.63 -1.09 6.97
C GLY A 343 -15.15 -0.43 8.26
N SER A 344 -15.12 -1.14 9.40
CA SER A 344 -14.56 -0.59 10.64
C SER A 344 -13.03 -0.67 10.65
N PRO A 345 -12.34 0.34 11.22
CA PRO A 345 -10.89 0.29 11.36
C PRO A 345 -10.45 -0.91 12.20
N ASP A 346 -9.65 -1.80 11.63
CA ASP A 346 -8.88 -2.79 12.39
C ASP A 346 -7.77 -2.11 13.21
N ALA A 347 -7.17 -2.84 14.16
CA ALA A 347 -6.18 -2.29 15.07
C ALA A 347 -4.91 -1.78 14.34
N LEU A 348 -4.53 -2.34 13.18
CA LEU A 348 -3.39 -1.83 12.40
C LEU A 348 -3.75 -0.53 11.69
N SER A 349 -4.95 -0.46 11.10
CA SER A 349 -5.47 0.78 10.51
C SER A 349 -5.58 1.91 11.54
N ALA A 350 -6.07 1.60 12.75
CA ALA A 350 -6.16 2.56 13.86
C ALA A 350 -4.78 2.99 14.38
N TRP A 351 -3.84 2.04 14.51
CA TRP A 351 -2.47 2.31 14.94
C TRP A 351 -1.71 3.16 13.92
N ASP A 352 -1.88 2.88 12.62
CA ASP A 352 -1.31 3.68 11.53
C ASP A 352 -1.83 5.13 11.56
N ALA A 353 -3.14 5.32 11.76
CA ALA A 353 -3.74 6.65 11.88
C ALA A 353 -3.27 7.42 13.12
N LYS A 354 -3.01 6.72 14.22
CA LYS A 354 -2.53 7.34 15.47
C LYS A 354 -1.08 7.80 15.38
N HIS A 355 -0.24 7.11 14.60
CA HIS A 355 1.22 7.26 14.69
C HIS A 355 1.89 7.72 13.39
N PHE A 356 1.24 7.56 12.25
CA PHE A 356 1.77 7.85 10.92
C PHE A 356 0.79 8.74 10.16
N ASP A 357 0.49 8.43 8.91
CA ASP A 357 -0.43 9.21 8.08
C ASP A 357 -1.78 8.53 7.87
N GLY A 358 -2.00 7.37 8.49
CA GLY A 358 -3.28 6.68 8.49
C GLY A 358 -3.73 6.20 7.11
N GLN A 359 -2.81 5.95 6.19
CA GLN A 359 -3.12 5.48 4.84
C GLN A 359 -3.65 4.03 4.83
N ILE A 360 -3.26 3.19 5.79
CA ILE A 360 -3.78 1.82 5.90
C ILE A 360 -5.25 1.88 6.28
N GLY A 361 -6.12 1.31 5.43
CA GLY A 361 -7.56 1.29 5.65
C GLY A 361 -8.25 2.65 5.58
N ALA A 362 -7.60 3.67 5.01
CA ALA A 362 -8.12 5.03 4.97
C ALA A 362 -9.46 5.15 4.21
N PHE A 363 -9.68 4.34 3.19
CA PHE A 363 -10.81 4.53 2.27
C PHE A 363 -12.15 4.25 2.93
N ASP A 364 -12.22 3.23 3.78
CA ASP A 364 -13.46 2.94 4.51
C ASP A 364 -13.85 4.08 5.45
N ARG A 365 -12.86 4.71 6.12
CA ARG A 365 -13.11 5.90 6.98
C ARG A 365 -13.61 7.10 6.21
N LEU A 366 -13.34 7.16 4.91
CA LEU A 366 -13.78 8.23 4.02
C LEU A 366 -15.06 7.88 3.27
N GLY A 367 -15.69 6.74 3.58
CA GLY A 367 -16.91 6.27 2.92
C GLY A 367 -16.67 5.69 1.52
N LYS A 368 -15.41 5.44 1.14
CA LYS A 368 -15.08 4.75 -0.10
C LYS A 368 -15.03 3.25 0.17
N GLY A 369 -16.07 2.54 -0.25
CA GLY A 369 -16.18 1.09 -0.15
C GLY A 369 -15.34 0.35 -1.19
N PHE A 370 -15.83 -0.80 -1.63
CA PHE A 370 -15.23 -1.57 -2.71
C PHE A 370 -15.42 -0.90 -4.08
N GLU A 371 -14.60 -1.36 -5.03
CA GLU A 371 -14.80 -1.13 -6.46
C GLU A 371 -15.25 -2.44 -7.10
N GLU A 372 -15.64 -2.39 -8.37
CA GLU A 372 -16.09 -3.59 -9.09
C GLU A 372 -15.01 -4.11 -10.05
N VAL A 373 -15.04 -5.42 -10.30
CA VAL A 373 -14.33 -5.99 -11.45
C VAL A 373 -14.90 -5.40 -12.75
N LEU A 374 -14.04 -5.24 -13.75
CA LEU A 374 -14.40 -4.54 -14.99
C LEU A 374 -15.52 -5.32 -15.68
N ASN A 375 -16.62 -4.63 -16.02
CA ASN A 375 -17.83 -5.23 -16.63
C ASN A 375 -18.48 -6.32 -15.76
N SER A 376 -18.42 -6.19 -14.44
CA SER A 376 -18.98 -7.12 -13.46
C SER A 376 -19.52 -6.34 -12.26
N GLN A 377 -20.33 -6.98 -11.42
CA GLN A 377 -20.76 -6.46 -10.11
C GLN A 377 -19.95 -7.04 -8.96
N ARG A 378 -18.91 -7.84 -9.27
CA ARG A 378 -18.05 -8.44 -8.26
C ARG A 378 -17.25 -7.36 -7.55
N GLU A 379 -17.47 -7.22 -6.25
CA GLU A 379 -16.73 -6.30 -5.39
C GLU A 379 -15.28 -6.75 -5.18
N VAL A 380 -14.37 -5.79 -5.16
CA VAL A 380 -12.94 -5.97 -4.90
C VAL A 380 -12.37 -4.80 -4.11
N SER A 381 -11.33 -5.10 -3.32
CA SER A 381 -10.61 -4.07 -2.58
C SER A 381 -9.70 -3.25 -3.47
N LEU A 382 -9.47 -2.00 -3.05
CA LEU A 382 -8.46 -1.10 -3.60
C LEU A 382 -7.10 -1.37 -2.95
N TRP A 383 -6.11 -1.61 -3.80
CA TRP A 383 -4.73 -1.87 -3.39
C TRP A 383 -3.80 -0.80 -3.91
N GLU A 384 -2.88 -0.39 -3.06
CA GLU A 384 -1.78 0.49 -3.43
C GLU A 384 -0.50 -0.32 -3.62
N PHE A 385 0.13 -0.10 -4.77
CA PHE A 385 1.35 -0.71 -5.24
C PHE A 385 2.49 0.30 -5.11
N ARG A 386 3.41 0.02 -4.18
CA ARG A 386 4.59 0.84 -3.88
C ARG A 386 5.84 0.24 -4.50
N GLY A 387 6.88 1.06 -4.68
CA GLY A 387 8.18 0.58 -5.14
C GLY A 387 8.14 -0.11 -6.50
N LEU A 388 7.24 0.34 -7.38
CA LEU A 388 7.18 -0.15 -8.76
C LEU A 388 8.43 0.28 -9.54
N GLY A 389 9.20 1.23 -9.02
CA GLY A 389 10.52 1.56 -9.52
C GLY A 389 10.54 2.91 -10.23
N LEU A 390 11.76 3.36 -10.47
CA LEU A 390 12.02 4.68 -11.00
C LEU A 390 11.86 4.70 -12.52
N SER A 391 11.20 5.73 -13.04
CA SER A 391 11.14 6.03 -14.48
C SER A 391 11.72 7.41 -14.77
N ARG A 392 12.38 7.55 -15.91
CA ARG A 392 12.72 8.89 -16.43
C ARG A 392 11.45 9.52 -16.98
N LYS A 393 11.42 10.86 -17.05
CA LYS A 393 10.27 11.61 -17.61
C LYS A 393 9.81 11.05 -18.97
N ALA A 394 10.75 10.78 -19.87
CA ALA A 394 10.45 10.24 -21.21
C ALA A 394 9.80 8.84 -21.21
N GLY A 395 9.99 8.04 -20.16
CA GLY A 395 9.42 6.70 -20.02
C GLY A 395 8.18 6.65 -19.12
N LEU A 396 7.67 7.78 -18.63
CA LEU A 396 6.54 7.80 -17.69
C LEU A 396 5.26 7.25 -18.33
N ALA A 397 4.89 7.73 -19.52
CA ALA A 397 3.69 7.29 -20.22
C ALA A 397 3.70 5.77 -20.50
N GLU A 398 4.82 5.22 -20.98
CA GLU A 398 4.96 3.78 -21.19
C GLU A 398 4.86 3.00 -19.86
N ARG A 399 5.43 3.55 -18.78
CA ARG A 399 5.42 2.88 -17.48
C ARG A 399 4.01 2.75 -16.90
N VAL A 400 3.27 3.85 -16.85
CA VAL A 400 1.92 3.89 -16.24
C VAL A 400 0.90 3.11 -17.08
N THR A 401 1.00 3.14 -18.40
CA THR A 401 0.15 2.34 -19.30
C THR A 401 0.41 0.84 -19.16
N LYS A 402 1.68 0.41 -18.99
CA LYS A 402 2.00 -0.99 -18.68
C LYS A 402 1.41 -1.44 -17.34
N ILE A 403 1.42 -0.57 -16.33
CA ILE A 403 0.80 -0.84 -15.03
C ILE A 403 -0.72 -0.99 -15.19
N GLN A 404 -1.40 -0.03 -15.82
CA GLN A 404 -2.86 -0.09 -16.08
C GLN A 404 -3.23 -1.34 -16.87
N SER A 405 -2.49 -1.63 -17.94
CA SER A 405 -2.73 -2.80 -18.80
C SER A 405 -2.69 -4.10 -18.01
N GLU A 406 -1.78 -4.22 -17.05
CA GLU A 406 -1.66 -5.43 -16.23
C GLU A 406 -2.81 -5.57 -15.22
N VAL A 407 -3.27 -4.47 -14.63
CA VAL A 407 -4.50 -4.47 -13.81
C VAL A 407 -5.70 -4.92 -14.66
N VAL A 408 -5.86 -4.36 -15.88
CA VAL A 408 -6.92 -4.77 -16.81
C VAL A 408 -6.84 -6.27 -17.15
N LYS A 409 -5.64 -6.84 -17.33
CA LYS A 409 -5.49 -8.29 -17.55
C LYS A 409 -5.99 -9.10 -16.37
N PHE A 410 -5.73 -8.68 -15.13
CA PHE A 410 -6.26 -9.36 -13.95
C PHE A 410 -7.79 -9.29 -13.86
N HIS A 411 -8.39 -8.14 -14.18
CA HIS A 411 -9.85 -8.03 -14.23
C HIS A 411 -10.46 -9.00 -15.27
N LYS A 412 -9.81 -9.16 -16.43
CA LYS A 412 -10.23 -10.14 -17.45
C LYS A 412 -9.97 -11.59 -17.04
N LYS A 413 -8.93 -11.85 -16.24
CA LYS A 413 -8.56 -13.19 -15.77
C LYS A 413 -9.45 -13.68 -14.63
N TYR A 414 -9.93 -12.78 -13.78
CA TYR A 414 -10.73 -13.10 -12.59
C TYR A 414 -12.08 -12.33 -12.56
N PRO A 415 -12.94 -12.48 -13.58
CA PRO A 415 -14.19 -11.73 -13.70
C PRO A 415 -15.24 -12.10 -12.63
N HIS A 416 -15.14 -13.32 -12.08
CA HIS A 416 -16.11 -13.91 -11.16
C HIS A 416 -15.41 -14.44 -9.91
N GLU A 417 -16.16 -14.53 -8.81
CA GLU A 417 -15.65 -15.13 -7.58
C GLU A 417 -15.25 -16.60 -7.79
N PRO A 418 -14.16 -17.06 -7.15
CA PRO A 418 -13.83 -18.47 -7.15
C PRO A 418 -14.91 -19.28 -6.44
N THR A 419 -15.36 -20.35 -7.09
CA THR A 419 -16.18 -21.40 -6.48
C THR A 419 -15.26 -22.51 -5.97
N SER A 420 -15.51 -22.99 -4.75
CA SER A 420 -14.87 -24.18 -4.18
C SER A 420 -15.33 -25.45 -4.87
#